data_AF-A0A8T7JHE3-F1
#
_entry.id   AF-A0A8T7JHE3-F1
#
_cell.length_a   1.000
_cell.length_b   1.000
_cell.length_c   1.000
_cell.angle_alpha   90.00
_cell.angle_beta   90.00
_cell.angle_gamma   90.00
#
_symmetry.space_group_name_H-M   'P 1'
#
loop_
_entity.id
_entity.type
_entity.pdbx_description
1 polymer ?
#
loop_
_entity_poly.entity_id
_entity_poly.type
_entity_poly.pdbx_seq_one_letter_code
_entity_poly.pdbx_strand_id
1 'polypeptide(L)'
;MKFVVVVLVAFLSACSFQPYQSMDHMQQSSESLALLPNWYHERLGLQLNGGNEYPEQQALATLLQQADLEFIRGNFQACQILLERAQRISTREPSVYVRLSYLFWLNDNVDSAEQMARRALALVVRDEQATEEVKRLLYTIQANRY
;
A
#
# COMPACT_ATOMS: atom_id res chain seq x y z
N MET A 1 58.07 -35.71 16.59
CA MET A 1 56.71 -35.48 16.06
C MET A 1 55.83 -34.95 17.17
N LYS A 2 55.46 -33.67 17.14
CA LYS A 2 54.54 -33.05 18.11
C LYS A 2 53.56 -32.18 17.32
N PHE A 3 52.28 -32.51 17.46
CA PHE A 3 51.15 -31.97 16.71
C PHE A 3 50.93 -30.48 17.00
N VAL A 4 50.82 -29.68 15.93
CA VAL A 4 50.35 -28.29 15.99
C VAL A 4 48.83 -28.33 15.90
N VAL A 5 48.14 -27.97 16.98
CA VAL A 5 46.68 -27.78 16.98
C VAL A 5 46.43 -26.31 16.64
N VAL A 6 46.07 -26.05 15.38
CA VAL A 6 45.58 -24.73 14.93
C VAL A 6 44.10 -24.66 15.28
N VAL A 7 43.76 -23.90 16.33
CA VAL A 7 42.38 -23.58 16.69
C VAL A 7 41.89 -22.47 15.76
N LEU A 8 41.06 -22.84 14.80
CA LEU A 8 40.46 -21.97 13.80
C LEU A 8 39.17 -21.37 14.40
N VAL A 9 39.25 -20.14 14.92
CA VAL A 9 38.11 -19.42 15.49
C VAL A 9 37.29 -18.81 14.35
N ALA A 10 36.15 -19.41 14.04
CA ALA A 10 35.16 -18.85 13.13
C ALA A 10 34.29 -17.83 13.89
N PHE A 11 34.59 -16.54 13.74
CA PHE A 11 33.68 -15.46 14.12
C PHE A 11 32.57 -15.35 13.08
N LEU A 12 31.40 -15.95 13.35
CA LEU A 12 30.16 -15.65 12.64
C LEU A 12 29.51 -14.43 13.29
N SER A 13 29.91 -13.24 12.83
CA SER A 13 29.32 -11.96 13.23
C SER A 13 28.98 -11.14 11.99
N ALA A 14 27.73 -11.18 11.53
CA ALA A 14 27.09 -10.08 10.79
C ALA A 14 25.60 -10.38 10.51
N CYS A 15 24.73 -10.14 11.49
CA CYS A 15 23.42 -9.56 11.18
C CYS A 15 23.57 -8.06 11.42
N SER A 16 24.01 -7.32 10.40
CA SER A 16 23.97 -5.85 10.48
C SER A 16 22.50 -5.42 10.43
N PHE A 17 21.94 -5.07 11.57
CA PHE A 17 20.78 -4.20 11.64
C PHE A 17 21.15 -2.88 10.95
N GLN A 18 20.53 -2.57 9.81
CA GLN A 18 20.66 -1.23 9.24
C GLN A 18 19.88 -0.24 10.12
N PRO A 19 20.52 0.82 10.63
CA PRO A 19 19.79 1.90 11.28
C PRO A 19 18.97 2.63 10.21
N TYR A 20 17.66 2.62 10.40
CA TYR A 20 16.67 3.37 9.63
C TYR A 20 17.04 4.86 9.65
N GLN A 21 17.50 5.40 8.52
CA GLN A 21 17.75 6.83 8.35
C GLN A 21 16.41 7.56 8.31
N SER A 22 16.02 8.17 9.42
CA SER A 22 14.82 8.99 9.52
C SER A 22 15.16 10.48 9.52
N MET A 23 15.50 11.09 8.37
CA MET A 23 15.51 12.57 8.25
C MET A 23 15.01 13.18 6.92
N ASP A 24 14.74 12.39 5.86
CA ASP A 24 14.11 12.91 4.61
C ASP A 24 12.58 12.68 4.50
N HIS A 25 12.00 11.93 5.44
CA HIS A 25 10.67 11.30 5.28
C HIS A 25 9.46 12.25 5.43
N MET A 26 9.65 13.47 5.91
CA MET A 26 8.52 14.41 6.11
C MET A 26 8.18 15.22 4.86
N GLN A 27 9.10 15.29 3.89
CA GLN A 27 8.95 16.10 2.68
C GLN A 27 8.40 15.28 1.49
N GLN A 28 8.65 13.97 1.50
CA GLN A 28 8.19 13.04 0.46
C GLN A 28 6.70 12.67 0.58
N SER A 29 6.13 12.78 1.78
CA SER A 29 4.70 12.51 2.03
C SER A 29 3.76 13.52 1.39
N SER A 30 4.19 14.79 1.28
CA SER A 30 3.43 15.81 0.57
C SER A 30 3.44 15.62 -0.94
N GLU A 31 4.49 14.99 -1.48
CA GLU A 31 4.66 14.82 -2.92
C GLU A 31 3.82 13.66 -3.47
N SER A 32 3.78 12.51 -2.78
CA SER A 32 2.97 11.35 -3.19
C SER A 32 1.47 11.64 -3.15
N LEU A 33 1.01 12.43 -2.17
CA LEU A 33 -0.39 12.87 -2.08
C LEU A 33 -0.73 13.92 -3.13
N ALA A 34 0.23 14.77 -3.53
CA ALA A 34 0.04 15.78 -4.58
C ALA A 34 -0.13 15.17 -5.98
N LEU A 35 0.38 13.95 -6.22
CA LEU A 35 0.19 13.22 -7.46
C LEU A 35 -1.22 12.63 -7.60
N LEU A 36 -1.97 12.55 -6.50
CA LEU A 36 -3.30 11.96 -6.50
C LEU A 36 -4.34 13.05 -6.78
N PRO A 37 -5.39 12.72 -7.57
CA PRO A 37 -6.45 13.69 -7.84
C PRO A 37 -7.09 14.21 -6.56
N ASN A 38 -7.49 15.49 -6.54
CA ASN A 38 -8.07 16.13 -5.34
C ASN A 38 -9.24 15.35 -4.72
N TRP A 39 -10.06 14.69 -5.55
CA TRP A 39 -11.20 13.88 -5.11
C TRP A 39 -10.80 12.61 -4.32
N TYR A 40 -9.53 12.18 -4.38
CA TYR A 40 -8.99 11.07 -3.60
C TYR A 40 -9.09 11.32 -2.09
N HIS A 41 -8.87 12.56 -1.67
CA HIS A 41 -8.83 12.98 -0.27
C HIS A 41 -10.20 12.93 0.41
N GLU A 42 -11.29 12.95 -0.36
CA GLU A 42 -12.62 13.13 0.21
C GLU A 42 -13.27 11.81 0.63
N ARG A 43 -13.00 10.68 -0.05
CA ARG A 43 -13.89 9.49 0.08
C ARG A 43 -13.28 8.10 -0.03
N LEU A 44 -12.10 7.88 -0.63
CA LEU A 44 -11.71 6.52 -1.08
C LEU A 44 -10.52 5.86 -0.36
N GLY A 45 -9.72 6.58 0.43
CA GLY A 45 -8.53 5.91 1.00
C GLY A 45 -7.76 6.62 2.09
N LEU A 46 -7.98 7.91 2.36
CA LEU A 46 -7.22 8.63 3.38
C LEU A 46 -8.06 9.71 4.10
N GLN A 47 -9.05 9.32 4.92
CA GLN A 47 -9.50 10.23 5.99
C GLN A 47 -8.48 10.20 7.13
N LEU A 48 -7.43 11.01 6.99
CA LEU A 48 -6.65 11.46 8.12
C LEU A 48 -7.58 12.24 9.06
N ASN A 49 -7.90 11.63 10.20
CA ASN A 49 -8.66 12.21 11.31
C ASN A 49 -10.16 12.54 11.06
N GLY A 50 -11.00 11.55 10.75
CA GLY A 50 -12.43 11.69 11.12
C GLY A 50 -13.50 11.12 10.18
N GLY A 51 -13.29 9.95 9.56
CA GLY A 51 -14.43 9.23 8.97
C GLY A 51 -14.16 7.92 8.24
N ASN A 52 -12.94 7.37 8.26
CA ASN A 52 -12.62 6.12 7.54
C ASN A 52 -13.41 4.95 8.14
N GLU A 53 -14.35 4.39 7.38
CA GLU A 53 -14.92 3.08 7.68
C GLU A 53 -13.91 2.00 7.29
N TYR A 54 -12.93 1.74 8.16
CA TYR A 54 -12.15 0.50 8.06
C TYR A 54 -13.08 -0.70 8.26
N PRO A 55 -12.80 -1.86 7.64
CA PRO A 55 -13.61 -3.06 7.82
C PRO A 55 -13.71 -3.43 9.30
N GLU A 56 -14.87 -3.93 9.74
CA GLU A 56 -15.10 -4.33 11.15
C GLU A 56 -14.10 -5.40 11.63
N GLN A 57 -13.55 -6.19 10.70
CA GLN A 57 -12.52 -7.18 11.01
C GLN A 57 -11.22 -6.49 11.43
N GLN A 58 -10.95 -6.47 12.74
CA GLN A 58 -9.81 -5.77 13.33
C GLN A 58 -8.45 -6.07 12.66
N ALA A 59 -8.15 -7.33 12.33
CA ALA A 59 -6.88 -7.69 11.70
C ALA A 59 -6.71 -7.05 10.31
N LEU A 60 -7.81 -6.98 9.55
CA LEU A 60 -7.85 -6.34 8.25
C LEU A 60 -7.74 -4.82 8.39
N ALA A 61 -8.51 -4.22 9.31
CA ALA A 61 -8.45 -2.81 9.63
C ALA A 61 -7.02 -2.36 9.99
N THR A 62 -6.34 -3.09 10.88
CA THR A 62 -4.96 -2.78 11.27
C THR A 62 -3.99 -2.84 10.09
N LEU A 63 -4.11 -3.85 9.21
CA LEU A 63 -3.26 -3.94 8.02
C LEU A 63 -3.50 -2.78 7.05
N LEU A 64 -4.76 -2.38 6.85
CA LEU A 64 -5.10 -1.25 5.99
C LEU A 64 -4.59 0.07 6.57
N GLN A 65 -4.73 0.30 7.89
CA GLN A 65 -4.17 1.46 8.57
C GLN A 65 -2.65 1.55 8.41
N GLN A 66 -1.95 0.42 8.56
CA GLN A 66 -0.51 0.37 8.36
C GLN A 66 -0.14 0.61 6.89
N ALA A 67 -0.89 0.04 5.95
CA ALA A 67 -0.65 0.24 4.52
C ALA A 67 -0.82 1.70 4.12
N ASP A 68 -1.85 2.37 4.64
CA ASP A 68 -2.13 3.79 4.40
C ASP A 68 -1.02 4.68 4.98
N LEU A 69 -0.51 4.33 6.17
CA LEU A 69 0.63 5.03 6.77
C LEU A 69 1.91 4.88 5.95
N GLU A 70 2.22 3.67 5.47
CA GLU A 70 3.38 3.44 4.60
C GLU A 70 3.22 4.11 3.23
N PHE A 71 2.00 4.16 2.71
CA PHE A 71 1.67 4.91 1.49
C PHE A 71 1.96 6.40 1.65
N ILE A 72 1.48 7.02 2.74
CA ILE A 72 1.75 8.42 3.05
C ILE A 72 3.25 8.65 3.24
N ARG A 73 3.99 7.68 3.80
CA ARG A 73 5.45 7.76 3.95
C ARG A 73 6.22 7.60 2.63
N GLY A 74 5.54 7.33 1.52
CA GLY A 74 6.19 7.00 0.24
C GLY A 74 6.86 5.63 0.22
N ASN A 75 6.66 4.81 1.26
CA ASN A 75 7.18 3.44 1.32
C ASN A 75 6.23 2.48 0.58
N PHE A 76 6.21 2.61 -0.74
CA PHE A 76 5.31 1.86 -1.62
C PHE A 76 5.53 0.35 -1.57
N GLN A 77 6.77 -0.10 -1.34
CA GLN A 77 7.06 -1.53 -1.16
C GLN A 77 6.40 -2.09 0.11
N ALA A 78 6.55 -1.42 1.26
CA ALA A 78 5.92 -1.87 2.49
C ALA A 78 4.39 -1.77 2.41
N CYS A 79 3.87 -0.71 1.79
CA CYS A 79 2.45 -0.57 1.47
C CYS A 79 1.93 -1.78 0.68
N GLN A 80 2.61 -2.16 -0.41
CA GLN A 80 2.23 -3.31 -1.23
C GLN A 80 2.14 -4.60 -0.42
N ILE A 81 3.17 -4.89 0.38
CA ILE A 81 3.24 -6.11 1.20
C ILE A 81 2.06 -6.16 2.19
N LEU A 82 1.71 -5.02 2.81
CA LEU A 82 0.59 -4.94 3.74
C LEU A 82 -0.76 -5.15 3.03
N LEU A 83 -0.93 -4.57 1.85
CA LEU A 83 -2.15 -4.75 1.04
C LEU A 83 -2.30 -6.18 0.52
N GLU A 84 -1.22 -6.84 0.08
CA GLU A 84 -1.25 -8.24 -0.33
C GLU A 84 -1.54 -9.18 0.84
N ARG A 85 -1.14 -8.81 2.07
CA ARG A 85 -1.56 -9.53 3.27
C ARG A 85 -3.03 -9.28 3.58
N ALA A 86 -3.51 -8.04 3.46
CA ALA A 86 -4.92 -7.69 3.64
C ALA A 86 -5.80 -8.48 2.65
N GLN A 87 -5.38 -8.60 1.40
CA GLN A 87 -6.03 -9.41 0.36
C GLN A 87 -6.15 -10.89 0.74
N ARG A 88 -5.14 -11.45 1.41
CA ARG A 88 -5.15 -12.84 1.89
C ARG A 88 -6.12 -13.04 3.06
N ILE A 89 -6.36 -12.00 3.87
CA ILE A 89 -7.36 -12.04 4.95
C ILE A 89 -8.78 -11.92 4.39
N SER A 90 -9.00 -10.98 3.48
CA SER A 90 -10.29 -10.81 2.81
C SER A 90 -10.13 -10.61 1.31
N THR A 91 -10.54 -11.62 0.55
CA THR A 91 -10.47 -11.64 -0.92
C THR A 91 -11.62 -10.89 -1.60
N ARG A 92 -12.59 -10.43 -0.81
CA ARG A 92 -13.80 -9.72 -1.25
C ARG A 92 -13.91 -8.31 -0.68
N GLU A 93 -12.88 -7.84 0.02
CA GLU A 93 -12.84 -6.48 0.55
C GLU A 93 -12.54 -5.49 -0.59
N PRO A 94 -13.50 -4.63 -1.00
CA PRO A 94 -13.27 -3.71 -2.11
C PRO A 94 -12.18 -2.69 -1.80
N SER A 95 -12.07 -2.25 -0.54
CA SER A 95 -11.15 -1.21 -0.10
C SER A 95 -9.67 -1.60 -0.24
N VAL A 96 -9.36 -2.91 -0.24
CA VAL A 96 -8.01 -3.44 -0.53
C VAL A 96 -7.66 -3.20 -2.01
N TYR A 97 -8.57 -3.49 -2.92
CA TYR A 97 -8.33 -3.37 -4.36
C TYR A 97 -8.27 -1.92 -4.83
N VAL A 98 -9.05 -1.04 -4.19
CA VAL A 98 -8.92 0.40 -4.39
C VAL A 98 -7.50 0.87 -4.07
N ARG A 99 -6.96 0.51 -2.90
CA ARG A 99 -5.60 0.90 -2.47
C ARG A 99 -4.51 0.31 -3.37
N LEU A 100 -4.62 -0.96 -3.74
CA LEU A 100 -3.70 -1.58 -4.70
C LEU A 100 -3.74 -0.87 -6.06
N SER A 101 -4.92 -0.46 -6.52
CA SER A 101 -5.06 0.29 -7.76
C SER A 101 -4.27 1.60 -7.73
N TYR A 102 -4.37 2.38 -6.66
CA TYR A 102 -3.61 3.61 -6.51
C TYR A 102 -2.11 3.38 -6.44
N LEU A 103 -1.71 2.39 -5.63
CA LEU A 103 -0.31 2.03 -5.48
C LEU A 103 0.32 1.64 -6.82
N PHE A 104 -0.40 0.85 -7.63
CA PHE A 104 0.08 0.49 -8.97
C PHE A 104 0.09 1.66 -9.92
N TRP A 105 -0.92 2.54 -9.84
CA TRP A 105 -0.97 3.72 -10.71
C TRP A 105 0.20 4.69 -10.42
N LEU A 106 0.53 4.92 -9.15
CA LEU A 106 1.69 5.74 -8.75
C LEU A 106 3.04 5.12 -9.11
N ASN A 107 3.10 3.79 -9.27
CA ASN A 107 4.30 3.07 -9.69
C ASN A 107 4.36 2.86 -11.22
N ASP A 108 3.63 3.65 -12.00
CA ASP A 108 3.52 3.56 -13.47
C ASP A 108 3.06 2.19 -14.01
N ASN A 109 2.47 1.35 -13.15
CA ASN A 109 1.93 0.04 -13.51
C ASN A 109 0.43 0.16 -13.80
N VAL A 110 0.12 0.89 -14.88
CA VAL A 110 -1.25 1.23 -15.30
C VAL A 110 -2.11 -0.01 -15.54
N ASP A 111 -1.54 -1.10 -16.08
CA ASP A 111 -2.26 -2.35 -16.30
C ASP A 111 -2.76 -3.00 -15.01
N SER A 112 -1.88 -3.08 -14.00
CA SER A 112 -2.25 -3.65 -12.70
C SER A 112 -3.21 -2.73 -11.96
N ALA A 113 -3.02 -1.41 -12.08
CA ALA A 113 -3.93 -0.42 -11.53
C ALA A 113 -5.35 -0.61 -12.07
N GLU A 114 -5.50 -0.67 -13.39
CA GLU A 114 -6.80 -0.85 -14.04
C GLU A 114 -7.48 -2.16 -13.61
N GLN A 115 -6.72 -3.25 -13.55
CA GLN A 115 -7.25 -4.55 -13.11
C GLN A 115 -7.77 -4.50 -11.67
N MET A 116 -7.04 -3.84 -10.77
CA MET A 116 -7.47 -3.71 -9.37
C MET A 116 -8.70 -2.80 -9.25
N ALA A 117 -8.77 -1.69 -9.99
CA ALA A 117 -9.97 -0.84 -10.03
C ALA A 117 -11.20 -1.60 -10.55
N ARG A 118 -11.07 -2.39 -11.61
CA ARG A 118 -12.16 -3.25 -12.11
C ARG A 118 -12.62 -4.27 -11.07
N ARG A 119 -11.68 -4.84 -10.32
CA ARG A 119 -11.99 -5.79 -9.25
C ARG A 119 -12.71 -5.11 -8.09
N ALA A 120 -12.27 -3.91 -7.69
CA ALA A 120 -12.97 -3.11 -6.69
C ALA A 120 -14.42 -2.83 -7.13
N LEU A 121 -14.61 -2.43 -8.40
CA LEU A 121 -15.92 -2.12 -8.97
C LEU A 121 -16.89 -3.32 -8.90
N ALA A 122 -16.37 -4.52 -9.14
CA ALA A 122 -17.15 -5.75 -9.06
C ALA A 122 -17.56 -6.12 -7.61
N LEU A 123 -16.94 -5.53 -6.59
CA LEU A 123 -17.18 -5.84 -5.18
C LEU A 123 -18.01 -4.77 -4.44
N VAL A 124 -18.00 -3.51 -4.89
CA VAL A 124 -18.76 -2.38 -4.28
C VAL A 124 -20.26 -2.35 -4.63
N VAL A 125 -20.80 -3.40 -5.25
CA VAL A 125 -22.13 -3.46 -5.93
C VAL A 125 -23.34 -2.92 -5.15
N ARG A 126 -23.25 -2.78 -3.82
CA ARG A 126 -24.37 -2.33 -2.97
C ARG A 126 -24.24 -0.89 -2.46
N ASP A 127 -23.13 -0.23 -2.75
CA ASP A 127 -22.86 1.14 -2.36
C ASP A 127 -22.74 2.00 -3.63
N GLU A 128 -23.77 2.78 -3.90
CA GLU A 128 -23.82 3.66 -5.08
C GLU A 128 -22.71 4.72 -5.04
N GLN A 129 -22.38 5.25 -3.85
CA GLN A 129 -21.33 6.24 -3.71
C GLN A 129 -19.97 5.61 -3.98
N ALA A 130 -19.66 4.48 -3.35
CA ALA A 130 -18.41 3.77 -3.61
C ALA A 130 -18.31 3.32 -5.07
N THR A 131 -19.43 2.93 -5.70
CA THR A 131 -19.47 2.55 -7.12
C THR A 131 -19.06 3.71 -8.02
N GLU A 132 -19.64 4.90 -7.84
CA GLU A 132 -19.29 6.06 -8.65
C GLU A 132 -17.84 6.51 -8.44
N GLU A 133 -17.36 6.42 -7.22
CA GLU A 133 -15.98 6.76 -6.87
C GLU A 133 -14.97 5.78 -7.53
N VAL A 134 -15.25 4.47 -7.53
CA VAL A 134 -14.40 3.49 -8.24
C VAL A 134 -14.49 3.65 -9.76
N LYS A 135 -15.65 4.02 -10.32
CA LYS A 135 -15.77 4.34 -11.76
C LYS A 135 -14.92 5.54 -12.13
N ARG A 136 -14.90 6.59 -11.29
CA ARG A 136 -14.05 7.77 -11.50
C ARG A 136 -12.57 7.38 -11.50
N LEU A 137 -12.13 6.59 -10.53
CA LEU A 137 -10.76 6.05 -10.49
C LEU A 137 -10.42 5.31 -11.79
N LEU A 138 -11.27 4.37 -12.20
CA LEU A 138 -11.06 3.57 -13.41
C LEU A 138 -10.96 4.46 -14.66
N TYR A 139 -11.83 5.45 -14.78
CA TYR A 139 -11.81 6.42 -15.87
C TYR A 139 -10.51 7.24 -15.87
N THR A 140 -10.06 7.71 -14.71
CA THR A 140 -8.78 8.45 -14.59
C THR A 140 -7.58 7.60 -15.00
N ILE A 141 -7.52 6.34 -14.59
CA ILE A 141 -6.44 5.42 -14.99
C ILE A 141 -6.45 5.21 -16.50
N GLN A 142 -7.64 5.01 -17.09
CA GLN A 142 -7.79 4.81 -18.54
C GLN A 142 -7.45 6.06 -19.36
N ALA A 143 -7.78 7.24 -18.85
CA ALA A 143 -7.48 8.51 -19.51
C ALA A 143 -5.97 8.81 -19.52
N ASN A 144 -5.21 8.41 -18.49
CA ASN A 144 -3.75 8.59 -18.46
C ASN A 144 -2.98 7.54 -19.27
N ARG A 145 -3.68 6.63 -19.94
CA ARG A 145 -3.08 5.60 -20.78
C ARG A 145 -2.71 6.11 -22.18
N TYR A 146 -3.34 7.20 -22.63
CA TYR A 146 -3.29 7.73 -24.00
C TYR A 146 -3.18 9.26 -23.98
#